data_AF-A0AAU6TSI5-F1
#
_entry.id   AF-A0AAU6TSI5-F1
#
_cell.length_a   1.000
_cell.length_b   1.000
_cell.length_c   1.000
_cell.angle_alpha   90.00
_cell.angle_beta   90.00
_cell.angle_gamma   90.00
#
_symmetry.space_group_name_H-M   'P 1'
#
loop_
_entity.id
_entity.type
_entity.pdbx_description
1 polymer ?
#
loop_
_entity_poly.entity_id
_entity_poly.type
_entity_poly.pdbx_seq_one_letter_code
_entity_poly.pdbx_strand_id
1 'polypeptide(L)'
;MNLVIYIIICLCIGIWICVQRDKFMLNSDSLHKQWLFRLAIIFPLVSSVYFILWLGAPYPWRFDAYGYSTFLEINKFSLGILALSPILGAFIVSAHRSIQTTKQIEVTEKKNKVDIYFSTRKYINEQLNLFKTIDNEEIRQPNALYNKAFNLTNNHEDTPNKEFFDYIDNSIKTLANSFLSIRDNIFTDHIYIEENKFRIDASTSRMSFQMRNLKEHLEIDNHSDFFLASKCNHYLEENEIAIKNDGGNFYEFRYTLLIAGEILSLLNSIEEIILILSLEKDINTVLPSFRYALDSCTLESMTVSLAE
;
A
#
# COMPACT_ATOMS: atom_id res chain seq x y z
N MET A 1 18.30 -67.84 12.87
CA MET A 1 19.00 -67.31 11.68
C MET A 1 18.16 -66.27 10.92
N ASN A 2 16.90 -66.57 10.56
CA ASN A 2 16.03 -65.66 9.77
C ASN A 2 15.73 -64.30 10.44
N LEU A 3 15.49 -64.25 11.75
CA LEU A 3 15.25 -62.98 12.44
C LEU A 3 16.48 -62.04 12.44
N VAL A 4 17.69 -62.61 12.59
CA VAL A 4 18.95 -61.86 12.54
C VAL A 4 19.17 -61.26 11.15
N ILE A 5 18.87 -62.03 10.08
CA ILE A 5 18.95 -61.56 8.70
C ILE A 5 17.99 -60.38 8.47
N TYR A 6 16.75 -60.47 8.96
CA TYR A 6 15.78 -59.38 8.86
C TYR A 6 16.26 -58.11 9.56
N ILE A 7 16.84 -58.24 10.76
CA ILE A 7 17.40 -57.10 11.51
C ILE A 7 18.56 -56.46 10.75
N ILE A 8 19.47 -57.25 10.19
CA ILE A 8 20.58 -56.73 9.37
C ILE A 8 20.06 -55.99 8.15
N ILE A 9 19.06 -56.53 7.45
CA ILE A 9 18.43 -55.87 6.29
C ILE A 9 17.79 -54.54 6.71
N CYS A 10 17.05 -54.51 7.83
CA CYS A 10 16.45 -53.28 8.35
C CYS A 10 17.51 -52.24 8.71
N LEU A 11 18.63 -52.65 9.32
CA LEU A 11 19.75 -51.76 9.64
C LEU A 11 20.40 -51.21 8.37
N CYS A 12 20.65 -52.04 7.36
CA CYS A 12 21.19 -51.58 6.07
C CYS A 12 20.25 -50.58 5.39
N ILE A 13 18.94 -50.83 5.40
CA ILE A 13 17.93 -49.89 4.87
C ILE A 13 17.93 -48.59 5.67
N GLY A 14 17.97 -48.66 7.00
CA GLY A 14 18.03 -47.47 7.87
C GLY A 14 19.28 -46.63 7.61
N ILE A 15 20.45 -47.26 7.48
CA ILE A 15 21.71 -46.59 7.11
C ILE A 15 21.59 -45.95 5.73
N TRP A 16 21.00 -46.66 4.75
CA TRP A 16 20.80 -46.12 3.41
C TRP A 16 19.87 -44.89 3.38
N ILE A 17 18.78 -44.90 4.15
CA ILE A 17 17.89 -43.75 4.32
C ILE A 17 18.67 -42.58 4.95
N CYS A 18 19.47 -42.84 5.98
CA CYS A 18 20.30 -41.83 6.63
C CYS A 18 21.34 -41.21 5.68
N VAL A 19 21.91 -42.00 4.78
CA VAL A 19 22.85 -41.51 3.75
C VAL A 19 22.15 -40.70 2.66
N GLN A 20 20.87 -40.98 2.38
CA GLN A 20 20.10 -40.34 1.30
C GLN A 20 19.04 -39.35 1.83
N ARG A 21 19.28 -38.71 2.98
CA ARG A 21 18.30 -37.87 3.70
C ARG A 21 17.54 -36.88 2.83
N ASP A 22 18.22 -36.19 1.92
CA ASP A 22 17.60 -35.16 1.06
C ASP A 22 16.51 -35.73 0.13
N LYS A 23 16.65 -36.99 -0.31
CA LYS A 23 15.65 -37.67 -1.16
C LYS A 23 14.42 -38.14 -0.38
N PHE A 24 14.57 -38.31 0.93
CA PHE A 24 13.49 -38.71 1.84
C PHE A 24 12.82 -37.51 2.52
N MET A 25 13.33 -36.30 2.31
CA MET A 25 12.68 -35.08 2.78
C MET A 25 11.43 -34.80 1.96
N LEU A 26 10.32 -34.51 2.64
CA LEU A 26 9.07 -34.15 1.97
C LEU A 26 9.22 -32.76 1.34
N ASN A 27 8.69 -32.61 0.14
CA ASN A 27 8.64 -31.34 -0.58
C ASN A 27 7.20 -31.04 -1.03
N SER A 28 7.00 -29.95 -1.77
CA SER A 28 5.68 -29.56 -2.26
C SER A 28 5.16 -30.36 -3.47
N ASP A 29 6.02 -31.17 -4.09
CA ASP A 29 5.68 -31.89 -5.32
C ASP A 29 4.68 -33.01 -5.05
N SER A 30 4.20 -33.67 -6.10
CA SER A 30 3.20 -34.73 -5.96
C SER A 30 3.65 -35.85 -5.01
N LEU A 31 2.79 -36.20 -4.05
CA LEU A 31 3.07 -37.17 -2.99
C LEU A 31 3.56 -38.54 -3.51
N HIS A 32 2.98 -39.04 -4.61
CA HIS A 32 3.35 -40.33 -5.20
C HIS A 32 4.79 -40.39 -5.73
N LYS A 33 5.43 -39.24 -5.94
CA LYS A 33 6.85 -39.14 -6.34
C LYS A 33 7.80 -39.21 -5.16
N GLN A 34 7.30 -39.00 -3.94
CA GLN A 34 8.14 -38.91 -2.75
C GLN A 34 8.52 -40.30 -2.24
N TRP A 35 9.83 -40.52 -2.09
CA TRP A 35 10.39 -41.80 -1.65
C TRP A 35 9.93 -42.19 -0.25
N LEU A 36 9.76 -41.22 0.65
CA LEU A 36 9.29 -41.47 2.00
C LEU A 36 7.87 -42.06 2.03
N PHE A 37 6.97 -41.56 1.18
CA PHE A 37 5.61 -42.09 1.05
C PHE A 37 5.60 -43.52 0.52
N ARG A 38 6.39 -43.79 -0.55
CA ARG A 38 6.54 -45.15 -1.08
C ARG A 38 7.10 -46.11 -0.04
N LEU A 39 8.11 -45.67 0.72
CA LEU A 39 8.74 -46.49 1.74
C LEU A 39 7.77 -46.82 2.88
N ALA A 40 6.96 -45.87 3.33
CA ALA A 40 5.98 -46.10 4.39
C ALA A 40 4.87 -47.11 4.02
N ILE A 41 4.59 -47.30 2.73
CA ILE A 41 3.66 -48.31 2.24
C ILE A 41 4.39 -49.64 1.97
N ILE A 42 5.51 -49.59 1.25
CA ILE A 42 6.25 -50.78 0.82
C ILE A 42 6.89 -51.50 2.00
N PHE A 43 7.43 -50.76 2.98
CA PHE A 43 8.16 -51.38 4.10
C PHE A 43 7.24 -52.28 4.95
N PRO A 44 6.09 -51.83 5.49
CA PRO A 44 5.22 -52.72 6.25
C PRO A 44 4.63 -53.86 5.40
N LEU A 45 4.39 -53.64 4.11
CA LEU A 45 3.90 -54.67 3.19
C LEU A 45 4.93 -55.79 3.01
N VAL A 46 6.18 -55.45 2.64
CA VAL A 46 7.26 -56.42 2.43
C VAL A 46 7.60 -57.13 3.74
N SER A 47 7.66 -56.40 4.85
CA SER A 47 7.88 -56.98 6.18
C SER A 47 6.77 -57.95 6.56
N SER A 48 5.51 -57.61 6.32
CA SER A 48 4.39 -58.52 6.59
C SER A 48 4.50 -59.82 5.80
N VAL A 49 4.76 -59.75 4.48
CA VAL A 49 4.93 -60.95 3.63
C VAL A 49 6.09 -61.82 4.12
N TYR A 50 7.22 -61.19 4.50
CA TYR A 50 8.35 -61.91 5.07
C TYR A 50 7.98 -62.70 6.33
N PHE A 51 7.28 -62.07 7.28
CA PHE A 51 6.86 -62.76 8.51
C PHE A 51 5.77 -63.80 8.27
N ILE A 52 4.88 -63.60 7.29
CA ILE A 52 3.89 -64.62 6.89
C ILE A 52 4.57 -65.90 6.42
N LEU A 53 5.55 -65.76 5.50
CA LEU A 53 6.27 -66.91 4.97
C LEU A 53 7.11 -67.59 6.04
N TRP A 54 7.75 -66.81 6.93
CA TRP A 54 8.62 -67.37 7.96
C TRP A 54 7.85 -68.05 9.10
N LEU A 55 6.85 -67.38 9.69
CA LEU A 55 6.06 -67.93 10.79
C LEU A 55 5.13 -69.05 10.32
N GLY A 56 4.66 -68.98 9.07
CA GLY A 56 3.80 -69.98 8.45
C GLY A 56 4.54 -71.22 7.91
N ALA A 57 5.85 -71.16 7.66
CA ALA A 57 6.62 -72.27 7.07
C ALA A 57 6.45 -73.64 7.77
N PRO A 58 6.34 -73.73 9.11
CA PRO A 58 6.15 -75.02 9.78
C PRO A 58 4.76 -75.65 9.61
N TYR A 59 3.79 -74.91 9.06
CA TYR A 59 2.38 -75.31 9.03
C TYR A 59 1.92 -75.63 7.60
N PRO A 60 1.18 -76.74 7.39
CA PRO A 60 0.67 -77.09 6.07
C PRO A 60 -0.44 -76.13 5.63
N TRP A 61 -0.43 -75.76 4.35
CA TRP A 61 -1.48 -74.94 3.75
C TRP A 61 -2.81 -75.68 3.71
N ARG A 62 -3.83 -75.10 4.35
CA ARG A 62 -5.20 -75.65 4.38
C ARG A 62 -6.20 -74.56 4.01
N PHE A 63 -7.07 -74.86 3.05
CA PHE A 63 -8.13 -73.97 2.57
C PHE A 63 -9.49 -74.41 3.13
N ASP A 64 -9.57 -74.59 4.45
CA ASP A 64 -10.80 -74.86 5.19
C ASP A 64 -10.95 -73.87 6.35
N ALA A 65 -12.11 -73.86 7.01
CA ALA A 65 -12.38 -72.93 8.12
C ALA A 65 -11.34 -73.04 9.25
N TYR A 66 -10.86 -74.26 9.50
CA TYR A 66 -9.80 -74.53 10.46
C TYR A 66 -8.47 -73.89 10.04
N GLY A 67 -8.04 -74.12 8.80
CA GLY A 67 -6.83 -73.53 8.21
C GLY A 67 -6.85 -72.00 8.22
N TYR A 68 -8.00 -71.37 7.96
CA TYR A 68 -8.14 -69.92 8.06
C TYR A 68 -7.96 -69.42 9.50
N SER A 69 -8.59 -70.07 10.49
CA SER A 69 -8.43 -69.70 11.90
C SER A 69 -6.98 -69.85 12.38
N THR A 70 -6.33 -70.96 12.04
CA THR A 70 -4.91 -71.22 12.35
C THR A 70 -3.99 -70.21 11.66
N PHE A 71 -4.24 -69.86 10.39
CA PHE A 71 -3.49 -68.83 9.68
C PHE A 71 -3.56 -67.48 10.40
N LEU A 72 -4.76 -67.04 10.79
CA LEU A 72 -4.94 -65.79 11.52
C LEU A 72 -4.23 -65.80 12.86
N GLU A 73 -4.29 -66.90 13.61
CA GLU A 73 -3.61 -67.02 14.91
C GLU A 73 -2.10 -66.93 14.82
N ILE A 74 -1.49 -67.62 13.86
CA ILE A 74 -0.04 -67.62 13.64
C ILE A 74 0.44 -66.25 13.14
N ASN A 75 -0.34 -65.60 12.27
CA ASN A 75 0.06 -64.39 11.57
C ASN A 75 -0.46 -63.09 12.19
N LYS A 76 -0.99 -63.11 13.43
CA LYS A 76 -1.44 -61.90 14.15
C LYS A 76 -0.40 -60.77 14.10
N PHE A 77 0.87 -61.12 14.32
CA PHE A 77 1.99 -60.17 14.27
C PHE A 77 2.21 -59.61 12.85
N SER A 78 2.31 -60.48 11.84
CA SER A 78 2.52 -60.09 10.44
C SER A 78 1.39 -59.21 9.90
N LEU A 79 0.14 -59.55 10.23
CA LEU A 79 -1.03 -58.76 9.88
C LEU A 79 -1.07 -57.42 10.61
N GLY A 80 -0.61 -57.38 11.87
CA GLY A 80 -0.41 -56.15 12.62
C GLY A 80 0.61 -55.20 11.95
N ILE A 81 1.73 -55.75 11.43
CA ILE A 81 2.69 -54.97 10.64
C ILE A 81 2.01 -54.44 9.36
N LEU A 82 1.25 -55.27 8.64
CA LEU A 82 0.55 -54.83 7.42
C LEU A 82 -0.40 -53.66 7.70
N ALA A 83 -1.09 -53.68 8.83
CA ALA A 83 -1.98 -52.61 9.26
C ALA A 83 -1.26 -51.27 9.49
N LEU A 84 0.06 -51.25 9.70
CA LEU A 84 0.85 -50.01 9.78
C LEU A 84 0.97 -49.29 8.43
N SER A 85 0.85 -49.99 7.29
CA SER A 85 0.95 -49.37 5.96
C SER A 85 -0.04 -48.21 5.78
N PRO A 86 -1.36 -48.39 5.95
CA PRO A 86 -2.30 -47.27 5.85
C PRO A 86 -2.09 -46.20 6.93
N ILE A 87 -1.67 -46.56 8.15
CA ILE A 87 -1.43 -45.61 9.26
C ILE A 87 -0.25 -44.69 8.94
N LEU A 88 0.90 -45.25 8.54
CA LEU A 88 2.08 -44.49 8.17
C LEU A 88 1.83 -43.66 6.90
N GLY A 89 1.10 -44.23 5.93
CA GLY A 89 0.65 -43.52 4.74
C GLY A 89 -0.18 -42.28 5.10
N ALA A 90 -1.15 -42.39 6.01
CA ALA A 90 -1.97 -41.28 6.48
C ALA A 90 -1.13 -40.19 7.18
N PHE A 91 -0.15 -40.58 8.01
CA PHE A 91 0.74 -39.62 8.67
C PHE A 91 1.53 -38.79 7.65
N ILE A 92 2.13 -39.45 6.65
CA ILE A 92 2.90 -38.76 5.61
C ILE A 92 2.00 -37.87 4.74
N VAL A 93 0.79 -38.32 4.39
CA VAL A 93 -0.19 -37.49 3.67
C VAL A 93 -0.48 -36.21 4.45
N SER A 94 -0.66 -36.30 5.77
CA SER A 94 -0.95 -35.12 6.60
C SER A 94 0.23 -34.14 6.65
N ALA A 95 1.47 -34.65 6.83
CA ALA A 95 2.68 -33.84 6.82
C ALA A 95 2.91 -33.16 5.45
N HIS A 96 2.67 -33.90 4.37
CA HIS A 96 2.77 -33.40 3.01
C HIS A 96 1.76 -32.28 2.72
N ARG A 97 0.49 -32.46 3.12
CA ARG A 97 -0.53 -31.40 3.03
C ARG A 97 -0.08 -30.14 3.76
N SER A 98 0.50 -30.26 4.96
CA SER A 98 1.00 -29.09 5.71
C SER A 98 2.08 -28.35 4.94
N ILE A 99 3.06 -29.05 4.35
CA ILE A 99 4.13 -28.44 3.55
C ILE A 99 3.58 -27.75 2.30
N GLN A 100 2.62 -28.39 1.63
CA GLN A 100 1.95 -27.79 0.48
C GLN A 100 1.20 -26.52 0.85
N THR A 101 0.45 -26.54 1.97
CA THR A 101 -0.25 -25.36 2.48
C THR A 101 0.72 -24.23 2.79
N THR A 102 1.85 -24.49 3.45
CA THR A 102 2.86 -23.46 3.72
C THR A 102 3.40 -22.84 2.43
N LYS A 103 3.72 -23.64 1.41
CA LYS A 103 4.21 -23.11 0.14
C LYS A 103 3.13 -22.32 -0.61
N GLN A 104 1.88 -22.75 -0.53
CA GLN A 104 0.76 -22.02 -1.11
C GLN A 104 0.56 -20.67 -0.42
N ILE A 105 0.68 -20.61 0.92
CA ILE A 105 0.66 -19.36 1.67
C ILE A 105 1.79 -18.45 1.19
N GLU A 106 3.02 -18.94 1.13
CA GLU A 106 4.17 -18.12 0.69
C GLU A 106 4.01 -17.55 -0.73
N VAL A 107 3.56 -18.38 -1.68
CA VAL A 107 3.30 -17.93 -3.06
C VAL A 107 2.14 -16.93 -3.11
N THR A 108 1.10 -17.16 -2.31
CA THR A 108 -0.06 -16.26 -2.22
C THR A 108 0.33 -14.93 -1.58
N GLU A 109 1.15 -14.92 -0.54
CA GLU A 109 1.66 -13.69 0.08
C GLU A 109 2.47 -12.86 -0.91
N LYS A 110 3.39 -13.50 -1.66
CA LYS A 110 4.15 -12.83 -2.73
C LYS A 110 3.21 -12.24 -3.79
N LYS A 111 2.21 -13.00 -4.23
CA LYS A 111 1.23 -12.52 -5.21
C LYS A 111 0.40 -11.36 -4.65
N ASN A 112 -0.11 -11.48 -3.42
CA ASN A 112 -0.90 -10.46 -2.76
C ASN A 112 -0.12 -9.15 -2.62
N LYS A 113 1.18 -9.21 -2.31
CA LYS A 113 2.03 -8.01 -2.26
C LYS A 113 2.05 -7.28 -3.62
N VAL A 114 2.23 -8.02 -4.71
CA VAL A 114 2.23 -7.49 -6.08
C VAL A 114 0.85 -6.92 -6.45
N ASP A 115 -0.22 -7.66 -6.14
CA ASP A 115 -1.59 -7.25 -6.45
C ASP A 115 -1.98 -5.98 -5.68
N ILE A 116 -1.62 -5.89 -4.40
CA ILE A 116 -1.82 -4.69 -3.57
C ILE A 116 -1.05 -3.51 -4.17
N TYR A 117 0.23 -3.69 -4.50
CA TYR A 117 1.06 -2.65 -5.11
C TYR A 117 0.39 -2.01 -6.34
N PHE A 118 0.01 -2.85 -7.32
CA PHE A 118 -0.63 -2.36 -8.54
C PHE A 118 -2.03 -1.80 -8.30
N SER A 119 -2.79 -2.39 -7.37
CA SER A 119 -4.15 -1.91 -7.03
C SER A 119 -4.11 -0.54 -6.37
N THR A 120 -3.18 -0.31 -5.43
CA THR A 120 -3.01 0.98 -4.76
C THR A 120 -2.64 2.08 -5.75
N ARG A 121 -1.63 1.82 -6.60
CA ARG A 121 -1.23 2.79 -7.62
C ARG A 121 -2.34 3.09 -8.63
N LYS A 122 -3.08 2.06 -9.03
CA LYS A 122 -4.24 2.22 -9.92
C LYS A 122 -5.32 3.06 -9.25
N TYR A 123 -5.67 2.76 -8.00
CA TYR A 123 -6.66 3.50 -7.22
C TYR A 123 -6.29 4.99 -7.11
N ILE A 124 -5.05 5.30 -6.73
CA ILE A 124 -4.57 6.68 -6.61
C ILE A 124 -4.69 7.40 -7.96
N ASN A 125 -4.21 6.79 -9.04
CA ASN A 125 -4.33 7.37 -10.38
C ASN A 125 -5.79 7.56 -10.82
N GLU A 126 -6.70 6.65 -10.49
CA GLU A 126 -8.13 6.79 -10.79
C GLU A 126 -8.74 7.97 -10.01
N GLN A 127 -8.42 8.12 -8.72
CA GLN A 127 -8.89 9.25 -7.93
C GLN A 127 -8.35 10.59 -8.45
N LEU A 128 -7.05 10.66 -8.78
CA LEU A 128 -6.44 11.85 -9.37
C LEU A 128 -7.03 12.22 -10.74
N ASN A 129 -7.48 11.25 -11.54
CA ASN A 129 -8.19 11.52 -12.80
C ASN A 129 -9.60 12.09 -12.60
N LEU A 130 -10.25 11.78 -11.47
CA LEU A 130 -11.58 12.27 -11.15
C LEU A 130 -11.56 13.63 -10.44
N PHE A 131 -10.38 14.04 -9.94
CA PHE A 131 -10.18 15.30 -9.25
C PHE A 131 -10.51 16.49 -10.16
N LYS A 132 -11.23 17.46 -9.59
CA LYS A 132 -11.56 18.73 -10.24
C LYS A 132 -11.53 19.86 -9.22
N THR A 133 -10.90 20.98 -9.58
CA THR A 133 -10.98 22.20 -8.78
C THR A 133 -12.37 22.85 -8.89
N ILE A 134 -12.65 23.85 -8.06
CA ILE A 134 -13.86 24.67 -8.15
C ILE A 134 -13.98 25.35 -9.53
N ASP A 135 -12.84 25.69 -10.13
CA ASP A 135 -12.75 26.29 -11.47
C ASP A 135 -12.75 25.23 -12.60
N ASN A 136 -13.08 23.97 -12.27
CA ASN A 136 -13.12 22.81 -13.18
C ASN A 136 -11.76 22.56 -13.88
N GLU A 137 -10.65 22.86 -13.19
CA GLU A 137 -9.31 22.45 -13.61
C GLU A 137 -9.07 20.99 -13.20
N GLU A 138 -8.41 20.23 -14.08
CA GLU A 138 -8.15 18.80 -13.88
C GLU A 138 -6.65 18.55 -13.68
N ILE A 139 -6.26 17.35 -13.24
CA ILE A 139 -4.84 16.96 -13.20
C ILE A 139 -4.42 16.50 -14.60
N ARG A 140 -3.50 17.24 -15.23
CA ARG A 140 -3.00 16.98 -16.59
C ARG A 140 -2.37 15.61 -16.74
N GLN A 141 -1.54 15.24 -15.77
CA GLN A 141 -0.73 14.01 -15.81
C GLN A 141 -0.69 13.32 -14.45
N PRO A 142 -1.75 12.57 -14.06
CA PRO A 142 -1.81 11.87 -12.77
C PRO A 142 -0.62 10.94 -12.51
N ASN A 143 -0.18 10.22 -13.53
CA ASN A 143 0.99 9.34 -13.44
C ASN A 143 2.29 10.11 -13.16
N ALA A 144 2.45 11.31 -13.74
CA ALA A 144 3.63 12.13 -13.51
C ALA A 144 3.62 12.69 -12.09
N LEU A 145 2.46 13.16 -11.62
CA LEU A 145 2.26 13.60 -10.24
C LEU A 145 2.57 12.46 -9.25
N TYR A 146 2.07 11.25 -9.50
CA TYR A 146 2.37 10.07 -8.70
C TYR A 146 3.88 9.80 -8.61
N ASN A 147 4.57 9.81 -9.75
CA ASN A 147 6.01 9.56 -9.80
C ASN A 147 6.84 10.69 -9.15
N LYS A 148 6.31 11.91 -9.03
CA LYS A 148 6.93 12.99 -8.26
C LYS A 148 6.76 12.75 -6.75
N ALA A 149 5.57 12.31 -6.35
CA ALA A 149 5.22 12.08 -4.95
C ALA A 149 5.84 10.81 -4.35
N PHE A 150 6.24 9.85 -5.19
CA PHE A 150 6.76 8.55 -4.74
C PHE A 150 8.04 8.13 -5.45
N ASN A 151 9.00 7.65 -4.67
CA ASN A 151 10.20 6.98 -5.17
C ASN A 151 9.87 5.53 -5.54
N LEU A 152 9.85 5.24 -6.84
CA LEU A 152 9.57 3.91 -7.38
C LEU A 152 10.78 2.99 -7.15
N THR A 153 10.60 1.92 -6.38
CA THR A 153 11.63 0.88 -6.20
C THR A 153 11.24 -0.41 -6.92
N ASN A 154 12.24 -1.20 -7.34
CA ASN A 154 12.00 -2.50 -8.01
C ASN A 154 11.32 -3.55 -7.09
N ASN A 155 11.18 -3.28 -5.79
CA ASN A 155 10.70 -4.22 -4.79
C ASN A 155 9.18 -4.17 -4.55
N HIS A 156 8.43 -3.50 -5.44
CA HIS A 156 6.97 -3.37 -5.37
C HIS A 156 6.55 -2.68 -4.06
N GLU A 157 7.34 -1.67 -3.70
CA GLU A 157 7.15 -0.78 -2.56
C GLU A 157 7.44 0.63 -3.04
N ASP A 158 6.43 1.50 -2.94
CA ASP A 158 6.57 2.91 -3.23
C ASP A 158 6.80 3.65 -1.91
N THR A 159 7.86 4.46 -1.86
CA THR A 159 8.20 5.24 -0.67
C THR A 159 7.90 6.71 -0.91
N PRO A 160 7.27 7.43 0.04
CA PRO A 160 6.99 8.84 -0.13
C PRO A 160 8.27 9.64 -0.44
N ASN A 161 8.21 10.46 -1.49
CA ASN A 161 9.29 11.37 -1.81
C ASN A 161 9.22 12.59 -0.89
N LYS A 162 10.04 12.58 0.15
CA LYS A 162 10.07 13.67 1.14
C LYS A 162 10.28 15.04 0.52
N GLU A 163 11.13 15.16 -0.50
CA GLU A 163 11.42 16.45 -1.16
C GLU A 163 10.18 17.05 -1.82
N PHE A 164 9.30 16.21 -2.38
CA PHE A 164 8.03 16.64 -2.96
C PHE A 164 7.10 17.26 -1.91
N PHE A 165 6.90 16.56 -0.79
CA PHE A 165 6.03 17.05 0.29
C PHE A 165 6.63 18.28 0.99
N ASP A 166 7.95 18.28 1.24
CA ASP A 166 8.66 19.42 1.83
C ASP A 166 8.55 20.67 0.94
N TYR A 167 8.59 20.53 -0.39
CA TYR A 167 8.40 21.66 -1.31
C TYR A 167 6.99 22.27 -1.16
N ILE A 168 5.96 21.44 -1.09
CA ILE A 168 4.57 21.90 -0.95
C ILE A 168 4.39 22.59 0.41
N ASP A 169 4.86 21.97 1.50
CA ASP A 169 4.74 22.53 2.86
C ASP A 169 5.40 23.91 2.99
N ASN A 170 6.61 24.06 2.44
CA ASN A 170 7.31 25.33 2.44
C ASN A 170 6.61 26.37 1.54
N SER A 171 6.04 25.94 0.42
CA SER A 171 5.35 26.81 -0.52
C SER A 171 4.05 27.35 0.05
N ILE A 172 3.23 26.51 0.71
CA ILE A 172 1.99 26.96 1.38
C ILE A 172 2.30 27.91 2.55
N LYS A 173 3.37 27.64 3.32
CA LYS A 173 3.83 28.53 4.39
C LYS A 173 4.26 29.89 3.86
N THR A 174 5.00 29.89 2.74
CA THR A 174 5.45 31.14 2.11
C THR A 174 4.28 31.93 1.54
N LEU A 175 3.28 31.24 0.97
CA LEU A 175 2.06 31.87 0.46
C LEU A 175 1.27 32.52 1.61
N ALA A 176 1.09 31.82 2.74
CA ALA A 176 0.44 32.34 3.93
C ALA A 176 1.14 33.59 4.49
N ASN A 177 2.48 33.55 4.61
CA ASN A 177 3.26 34.72 5.04
C ASN A 177 3.10 35.91 4.08
N SER A 178 3.04 35.64 2.78
CA SER A 178 2.85 36.68 1.76
C SER A 178 1.46 37.31 1.87
N PHE A 179 0.43 36.50 2.13
CA PHE A 179 -0.93 36.98 2.37
C PHE A 179 -1.02 37.88 3.61
N LEU A 180 -0.46 37.44 4.73
CA LEU A 180 -0.46 38.22 5.97
C LEU A 180 0.24 39.58 5.77
N SER A 181 1.36 39.61 5.03
CA SER A 181 2.03 40.87 4.71
C SER A 181 1.16 41.79 3.86
N ILE A 182 0.39 41.28 2.89
CA ILE A 182 -0.53 42.10 2.09
C ILE A 182 -1.64 42.66 2.96
N ARG A 183 -2.27 41.79 3.77
CA ARG A 183 -3.32 42.19 4.71
C ARG A 183 -2.82 43.36 5.57
N ASP A 184 -1.70 43.16 6.27
CA ASP A 184 -1.20 44.14 7.25
C ASP A 184 -0.79 45.48 6.59
N ASN A 185 -0.20 45.44 5.39
CA ASN A 185 0.21 46.63 4.65
C ASN A 185 -0.97 47.41 4.05
N ILE A 186 -2.01 46.73 3.56
CA ILE A 186 -3.20 47.38 2.99
C ILE A 186 -3.92 48.21 4.05
N PHE A 187 -4.00 47.71 5.28
CA PHE A 187 -4.64 48.44 6.38
C PHE A 187 -3.80 49.61 6.93
N THR A 188 -2.48 49.62 6.73
CA THR A 188 -1.60 50.65 7.28
C THR A 188 -1.38 51.84 6.35
N ASP A 189 -1.31 51.63 5.03
CA ASP A 189 -0.94 52.70 4.09
C ASP A 189 -2.12 53.30 3.29
N HIS A 190 -3.33 52.72 3.43
CA HIS A 190 -4.41 52.81 2.44
C HIS A 190 -3.93 52.38 1.05
N ILE A 191 -4.80 51.85 0.19
CA ILE A 191 -4.34 51.40 -1.15
C ILE A 191 -3.66 52.58 -1.88
N TYR A 192 -2.33 52.52 -2.09
CA TYR A 192 -1.53 53.59 -2.71
C TYR A 192 -2.16 54.05 -4.03
N ILE A 193 -2.76 55.25 -4.01
CA ILE A 193 -3.22 55.94 -5.21
C ILE A 193 -2.05 56.77 -5.74
N GLU A 194 -1.12 56.15 -6.46
CA GLU A 194 -0.18 56.93 -7.29
C GLU A 194 -0.87 57.34 -8.60
N GLU A 195 -0.88 58.65 -8.85
CA GLU A 195 -1.21 59.32 -10.13
C GLU A 195 -2.22 58.60 -11.05
N ASN A 196 -3.45 58.43 -10.56
CA ASN A 196 -4.63 58.01 -11.35
C ASN A 196 -4.66 56.56 -11.87
N LYS A 197 -3.91 55.61 -11.30
CA LYS A 197 -4.13 54.17 -11.57
C LYS A 197 -4.01 53.30 -10.32
N PHE A 198 -5.05 52.51 -10.04
CA PHE A 198 -4.91 51.35 -9.15
C PHE A 198 -3.94 50.36 -9.81
N ARG A 199 -2.88 49.99 -9.10
CA ARG A 199 -1.98 48.93 -9.52
C ARG A 199 -2.07 47.78 -8.54
N ILE A 200 -2.11 46.57 -9.07
CA ILE A 200 -1.76 45.37 -8.30
C ILE A 200 -0.41 45.63 -7.65
N ASP A 201 -0.36 45.54 -6.33
CA ASP A 201 0.89 45.63 -5.60
C ASP A 201 1.82 44.47 -6.02
N ALA A 202 3.13 44.72 -6.03
CA ALA A 202 4.13 43.73 -6.40
C ALA A 202 3.98 42.41 -5.61
N SER A 203 3.48 42.49 -4.38
CA SER A 203 3.24 41.34 -3.50
C SER A 203 2.07 40.48 -3.99
N THR A 204 0.96 41.07 -4.44
CA THR A 204 -0.16 40.32 -5.06
C THR A 204 0.30 39.59 -6.33
N SER A 205 1.12 40.26 -7.17
CA SER A 205 1.71 39.62 -8.36
C SER A 205 2.61 38.44 -7.98
N ARG A 206 3.42 38.60 -6.92
CA ARG A 206 4.28 37.54 -6.40
C ARG A 206 3.47 36.36 -5.87
N MET A 207 2.38 36.60 -5.17
CA MET A 207 1.47 35.53 -4.71
C MET A 207 0.83 34.79 -5.88
N SER A 208 0.37 35.52 -6.90
CA SER A 208 -0.16 34.90 -8.11
C SER A 208 0.88 33.97 -8.78
N PHE A 209 2.16 34.34 -8.77
CA PHE A 209 3.25 33.49 -9.27
C PHE A 209 3.50 32.27 -8.36
N GLN A 210 3.47 32.43 -7.04
CA GLN A 210 3.59 31.32 -6.09
C GLN A 210 2.47 30.28 -6.27
N MET A 211 1.22 30.74 -6.38
CA MET A 211 0.06 29.88 -6.64
C MET A 211 0.20 29.12 -7.96
N ARG A 212 0.67 29.81 -9.01
CA ARG A 212 0.94 29.20 -10.31
C ARG A 212 1.96 28.06 -10.20
N ASN A 213 3.08 28.30 -9.52
CA ASN A 213 4.13 27.30 -9.38
C ASN A 213 3.65 26.08 -8.58
N LEU A 214 2.83 26.30 -7.55
CA LEU A 214 2.18 25.23 -6.81
C LEU A 214 1.25 24.39 -7.70
N LYS A 215 0.37 25.03 -8.47
CA LYS A 215 -0.51 24.34 -9.43
C LYS A 215 0.30 23.52 -10.44
N GLU A 216 1.36 24.10 -11.00
CA GLU A 216 2.24 23.42 -11.96
C GLU A 216 3.00 22.24 -11.32
N HIS A 217 3.47 22.40 -10.09
CA HIS A 217 4.13 21.31 -9.36
C HIS A 217 3.18 20.12 -9.14
N LEU A 218 1.91 20.41 -8.88
CA LEU A 218 0.81 19.47 -8.69
C LEU A 218 0.15 18.99 -9.99
N GLU A 219 0.67 19.39 -11.15
CA GLU A 219 0.10 19.04 -12.47
C GLU A 219 -1.36 19.48 -12.66
N ILE A 220 -1.84 20.47 -11.90
CA ILE A 220 -3.18 21.04 -12.05
C ILE A 220 -3.20 21.87 -13.34
N ASP A 221 -4.24 21.67 -14.15
CA ASP A 221 -4.42 22.44 -15.37
C ASP A 221 -4.56 23.92 -15.05
N ASN A 222 -3.92 24.76 -15.86
CA ASN A 222 -3.82 26.18 -15.62
C ASN A 222 -4.49 26.89 -16.79
N HIS A 223 -5.83 26.92 -16.78
CA HIS A 223 -6.59 27.71 -17.73
C HIS A 223 -6.31 29.18 -17.44
N SER A 224 -5.80 29.89 -18.44
CA SER A 224 -5.16 31.21 -18.33
C SER A 224 -6.06 32.35 -17.81
N ASP A 225 -7.37 32.11 -17.68
CA ASP A 225 -8.33 33.21 -17.72
C ASP A 225 -8.61 33.81 -16.33
N PHE A 226 -8.12 33.17 -15.25
CA PHE A 226 -8.50 33.54 -13.88
C PHE A 226 -7.34 33.46 -12.86
N PHE A 227 -6.17 33.99 -13.23
CA PHE A 227 -5.08 34.21 -12.26
C PHE A 227 -5.51 35.18 -11.14
N LEU A 228 -5.01 34.96 -9.91
CA LEU A 228 -5.23 35.85 -8.76
C LEU A 228 -5.00 37.32 -9.15
N ALA A 229 -3.89 37.60 -9.83
CA ALA A 229 -3.60 38.94 -10.34
C ALA A 229 -4.71 39.47 -11.25
N SER A 230 -5.21 38.69 -12.21
CA SER A 230 -6.31 39.10 -13.09
C SER A 230 -7.59 39.43 -12.30
N LYS A 231 -7.98 38.57 -11.35
CA LYS A 231 -9.15 38.79 -10.48
C LYS A 231 -9.01 40.05 -9.64
N CYS A 232 -7.81 40.29 -9.08
CA CYS A 232 -7.50 41.49 -8.32
C CYS A 232 -7.56 42.76 -9.20
N ASN A 233 -6.96 42.75 -10.40
CA ASN A 233 -7.06 43.86 -11.35
C ASN A 233 -8.51 44.19 -11.68
N HIS A 234 -9.29 43.18 -12.04
CA HIS A 234 -10.68 43.35 -12.43
C HIS A 234 -11.50 43.95 -11.28
N TYR A 235 -11.34 43.45 -10.05
CA TYR A 235 -11.98 44.01 -8.87
C TYR A 235 -11.63 45.49 -8.66
N LEU A 236 -10.36 45.86 -8.82
CA LEU A 236 -9.90 47.25 -8.65
C LEU A 236 -10.47 48.16 -9.75
N GLU A 237 -10.52 47.69 -11.00
CA GLU A 237 -11.11 48.43 -12.13
C GLU A 237 -12.62 48.64 -11.97
N GLU A 238 -13.37 47.60 -11.59
CA GLU A 238 -14.82 47.68 -11.41
C GLU A 238 -15.22 48.61 -10.27
N ASN A 239 -14.39 48.70 -9.22
CA ASN A 239 -14.70 49.46 -8.01
C ASN A 239 -13.94 50.79 -7.91
N GLU A 240 -13.17 51.19 -8.94
CA GLU A 240 -12.25 52.33 -8.88
C GLU A 240 -12.90 53.62 -8.34
N ILE A 241 -14.08 53.97 -8.89
CA ILE A 241 -14.81 55.18 -8.49
C ILE A 241 -15.27 55.10 -7.05
N ALA A 242 -15.69 53.92 -6.59
CA ALA A 242 -16.21 53.72 -5.26
C ALA A 242 -15.08 53.70 -4.21
N ILE A 243 -13.93 53.10 -4.54
CA ILE A 243 -12.74 53.10 -3.68
C ILE A 243 -12.22 54.52 -3.48
N LYS A 244 -12.13 55.34 -4.55
CA LYS A 244 -11.67 56.75 -4.43
C LYS A 244 -12.56 57.63 -3.56
N ASN A 245 -13.83 57.25 -3.40
CA ASN A 245 -14.82 58.00 -2.61
C ASN A 245 -15.07 57.36 -1.24
N ASP A 246 -14.43 56.22 -0.92
CA ASP A 246 -14.55 55.58 0.39
C ASP A 246 -13.64 56.30 1.39
N GLY A 247 -14.22 56.69 2.53
CA GLY A 247 -13.49 57.26 3.66
C GLY A 247 -13.14 56.22 4.72
N GLY A 248 -13.47 54.95 4.50
CA GLY A 248 -13.15 53.82 5.37
C GLY A 248 -12.45 52.67 4.62
N ASN A 249 -12.35 51.52 5.29
CA ASN A 249 -11.56 50.38 4.82
C ASN A 249 -12.42 49.27 4.18
N PHE A 250 -13.63 49.59 3.70
CA PHE A 250 -14.57 48.56 3.24
C PHE A 250 -14.05 47.84 2.00
N TYR A 251 -13.56 48.58 1.01
CA TYR A 251 -13.05 47.97 -0.23
C TYR A 251 -11.71 47.27 -0.04
N GLU A 252 -10.89 47.72 0.92
CA GLU A 252 -9.64 47.08 1.35
C GLU A 252 -9.89 45.72 2.00
N PHE A 253 -10.87 45.66 2.90
CA PHE A 253 -11.32 44.41 3.50
C PHE A 253 -11.85 43.45 2.43
N ARG A 254 -12.67 43.94 1.49
CA ARG A 254 -13.22 43.13 0.39
C ARG A 254 -12.15 42.63 -0.58
N TYR A 255 -11.13 43.43 -0.86
CA TYR A 255 -9.97 43.02 -1.66
C TYR A 255 -9.17 41.91 -0.95
N THR A 256 -8.95 42.06 0.35
CA THR A 256 -8.28 41.02 1.16
C THR A 256 -9.09 39.73 1.20
N LEU A 257 -10.42 39.81 1.32
CA LEU A 257 -11.32 38.66 1.29
C LEU A 257 -11.25 37.92 -0.05
N LEU A 258 -11.18 38.65 -1.17
CA LEU A 258 -11.00 38.09 -2.50
C LEU A 258 -9.71 37.25 -2.56
N ILE A 259 -8.59 37.82 -2.13
CA ILE A 259 -7.29 37.13 -2.12
C ILE A 259 -7.37 35.87 -1.24
N ALA A 260 -7.91 35.99 -0.02
CA ALA A 260 -8.05 34.87 0.90
C ALA A 260 -8.90 33.74 0.32
N GLY A 261 -10.00 34.06 -0.37
CA GLY A 261 -10.86 33.08 -1.03
C GLY A 261 -10.13 32.27 -2.09
N GLU A 262 -9.29 32.92 -2.90
CA GLU A 262 -8.48 32.25 -3.92
C GLU A 262 -7.40 31.34 -3.30
N ILE A 263 -6.76 31.78 -2.22
CA ILE A 263 -5.79 30.95 -1.49
C ILE A 263 -6.50 29.75 -0.87
N LEU A 264 -7.65 29.95 -0.25
CA LEU A 264 -8.41 28.88 0.38
C LEU A 264 -8.86 27.83 -0.64
N SER A 265 -9.32 28.26 -1.83
CA SER A 265 -9.64 27.37 -2.95
C SER A 265 -8.44 26.50 -3.35
N LEU A 266 -7.25 27.11 -3.46
CA LEU A 266 -6.02 26.37 -3.74
C LEU A 266 -5.64 25.42 -2.60
N LEU A 267 -5.71 25.86 -1.34
CA LEU A 267 -5.40 25.02 -0.18
C LEU A 267 -6.32 23.78 -0.11
N ASN A 268 -7.62 23.94 -0.38
CA ASN A 268 -8.55 22.81 -0.44
C ASN A 268 -8.18 21.83 -1.56
N SER A 269 -7.78 22.35 -2.73
CA SER A 269 -7.31 21.53 -3.85
C SER A 269 -6.03 20.76 -3.49
N ILE A 270 -5.09 21.41 -2.80
CA ILE A 270 -3.88 20.78 -2.27
C ILE A 270 -4.24 19.69 -1.28
N GLU A 271 -5.19 19.95 -0.37
CA GLU A 271 -5.60 18.98 0.64
C GLU A 271 -6.15 17.71 0.03
N GLU A 272 -7.09 17.83 -0.90
CA GLU A 272 -7.68 16.69 -1.58
C GLU A 272 -6.63 15.86 -2.32
N ILE A 273 -5.75 16.50 -3.09
CA ILE A 273 -4.67 15.83 -3.82
C ILE A 273 -3.73 15.09 -2.86
N ILE A 274 -3.35 15.74 -1.76
CA ILE A 274 -2.38 15.17 -0.80
C ILE A 274 -3.00 14.01 -0.02
N LEU A 275 -4.27 14.08 0.34
CA LEU A 275 -5.00 12.97 0.96
C LEU A 275 -5.14 11.79 -0.02
N ILE A 276 -5.39 12.05 -1.30
CA ILE A 276 -5.41 11.00 -2.34
C ILE A 276 -4.03 10.34 -2.47
N LEU A 277 -2.95 11.13 -2.52
CA LEU A 277 -1.60 10.62 -2.69
C LEU A 277 -1.14 9.83 -1.46
N SER A 278 -1.24 10.42 -0.27
CA SER A 278 -0.73 9.84 0.97
C SER A 278 -1.58 8.70 1.51
N LEU A 279 -2.87 8.62 1.11
CA LEU A 279 -3.88 7.75 1.72
C LEU A 279 -4.02 7.95 3.24
N GLU A 280 -3.51 9.07 3.75
CA GLU A 280 -3.61 9.45 5.16
C GLU A 280 -4.97 10.08 5.45
N LYS A 281 -5.35 10.07 6.72
CA LYS A 281 -6.59 10.72 7.18
C LYS A 281 -6.38 12.15 7.67
N ASP A 282 -5.17 12.49 8.08
CA ASP A 282 -4.84 13.80 8.63
C ASP A 282 -3.70 14.44 7.84
N ILE A 283 -4.03 15.49 7.09
CA ILE A 283 -3.09 16.23 6.27
C ILE A 283 -1.93 16.83 7.07
N ASN A 284 -2.14 17.19 8.33
CA ASN A 284 -1.11 17.86 9.13
C ASN A 284 0.08 16.94 9.46
N THR A 285 -0.12 15.63 9.34
CA THR A 285 0.97 14.64 9.45
C THR A 285 1.91 14.69 8.25
N VAL A 286 1.38 15.06 7.08
CA VAL A 286 2.11 15.12 5.81
C VAL A 286 2.61 16.54 5.53
N LEU A 287 1.79 17.55 5.82
CA LEU A 287 2.05 18.97 5.61
C LEU A 287 1.81 19.74 6.93
N PRO A 288 2.81 19.81 7.83
CA PRO A 288 2.66 20.47 9.14
C PRO A 288 2.27 21.94 9.08
N SER A 289 2.61 22.64 8.00
CA SER A 289 2.29 24.05 7.79
C SER A 289 0.88 24.28 7.24
N PHE A 290 0.14 23.21 6.91
CA PHE A 290 -1.19 23.33 6.29
C PHE A 290 -2.19 24.04 7.18
N ARG A 291 -2.30 23.62 8.45
CA ARG A 291 -3.20 24.28 9.41
C ARG A 291 -2.90 25.76 9.58
N TYR A 292 -1.61 26.11 9.67
CA TYR A 292 -1.18 27.50 9.75
C TYR A 292 -1.60 28.31 8.53
N ALA A 293 -1.41 27.77 7.32
CA ALA A 293 -1.83 28.43 6.09
C ALA A 293 -3.35 28.61 6.03
N LEU A 294 -4.12 27.60 6.45
CA LEU A 294 -5.57 27.67 6.52
C LEU A 294 -6.04 28.75 7.51
N ASP A 295 -5.51 28.74 8.73
CA ASP A 295 -5.88 29.68 9.80
C ASP A 295 -5.54 31.13 9.41
N SER A 296 -4.46 31.34 8.63
CA SER A 296 -4.06 32.66 8.11
C SER A 296 -5.07 33.29 7.15
N CYS A 297 -5.97 32.50 6.56
CA CYS A 297 -6.98 32.95 5.60
C CYS A 297 -8.39 32.97 6.18
N THR A 298 -8.55 32.84 7.51
CA THR A 298 -9.87 32.80 8.17
C THR A 298 -10.42 34.20 8.45
N LEU A 299 -11.75 34.32 8.55
CA LEU A 299 -12.41 35.60 8.87
C LEU A 299 -11.90 36.20 10.19
N GLU A 300 -11.65 35.36 11.20
CA GLU A 300 -11.10 35.78 12.50
C GLU A 300 -9.75 36.49 12.31
N SER A 301 -8.85 35.91 11.51
CA SER A 301 -7.56 36.52 11.16
C SER A 301 -7.68 37.83 10.38
N MET A 302 -8.80 38.07 9.68
CA MET A 302 -9.04 39.30 8.91
C MET A 302 -9.71 40.39 9.74
N THR A 303 -10.41 40.03 10.83
CA THR A 303 -11.07 41.00 11.71
C THR A 303 -10.13 41.64 12.75
N VAL A 304 -9.02 40.98 13.08
CA VAL A 304 -8.03 41.51 14.05
C VAL A 304 -7.46 42.86 13.59
N SER A 305 -7.27 43.07 12.28
CA SER A 305 -6.75 44.36 11.75
C SER A 305 -7.82 45.45 11.58
N LEU A 306 -9.11 45.14 11.78
CA LEU A 306 -10.19 46.14 11.76
C LEU A 306 -10.50 46.71 13.14
N ALA A 307 -10.00 46.08 14.21
CA ALA A 307 -10.23 46.47 15.60
C ALA A 307 -9.06 47.27 16.21
N GLU A 308 -7.92 47.34 15.52
CA GLU A 308 -6.78 48.23 15.81
C GLU A 308 -6.85 49.50 14.94
#